data_AF-A0A2H9LQQ3-F1
#
_entry.id   AF-A0A2H9LQQ3-F1
#
_cell.length_a   1.000
_cell.length_b   1.000
_cell.length_c   1.000
_cell.angle_alpha   90.00
_cell.angle_beta   90.00
_cell.angle_gamma   90.00
#
_symmetry.space_group_name_H-M   'P 1'
#
loop_
_entity.id
_entity.type
_entity.pdbx_description
1 polymer ?
#
loop_
_entity_poly.entity_id
_entity_poly.type
_entity_poly.pdbx_seq_one_letter_code
_entity_poly.pdbx_strand_id
1 'polypeptide(L)'
;MGLEFRISDNFKLKLAANNEIHIYAGDRIFRQDKYLLKSVQTDKMNRQALDKSSEMNALTEKEFLEYCSNFKKWYENDDNTQLHKNIRFQLLKELSKYGSHARERFEEEMAVRLGPEYEPAMDYSKNKVLLELLELPDASFAGIKEINLSFMNLSEIPEQIYKLKDLEILKLYNNNLEEIPEKIFELKNLRVLDLGRNKIREIPEIFKNNKLSIVNLEGNPLRLKYFRTKYLKKKSESLKYCSL
;
A
#
# COMPACT_ATOMS: atom_id res chain seq x y z
N MET A 1 1.45 40.40 11.60
CA MET A 1 1.35 39.75 10.27
C MET A 1 2.25 38.54 10.28
N GLY A 2 1.77 37.39 9.84
CA GLY A 2 2.58 36.18 9.77
C GLY A 2 3.42 36.13 8.49
N LEU A 3 4.62 35.57 8.54
CA LEU A 3 5.49 35.40 7.38
C LEU A 3 5.00 34.21 6.55
N GLU A 4 4.83 34.37 5.24
CA GLU A 4 4.43 33.29 4.31
C GLU A 4 5.57 32.99 3.33
N PHE A 5 5.82 31.71 3.08
CA PHE A 5 6.78 31.23 2.09
C PHE A 5 6.08 30.24 1.14
N ARG A 6 6.07 30.55 -0.15
CA ARG A 6 5.44 29.71 -1.17
C ARG A 6 6.49 28.84 -1.87
N ILE A 7 6.23 27.54 -1.93
CA ILE A 7 7.09 26.55 -2.61
C ILE A 7 6.52 26.24 -3.99
N SER A 8 5.21 26.05 -4.09
CA SER A 8 4.48 25.93 -5.36
C SER A 8 3.08 26.55 -5.22
N ASP A 9 2.29 26.57 -6.29
CA ASP A 9 0.92 27.10 -6.25
C ASP A 9 0.05 26.43 -5.19
N ASN A 10 0.29 25.14 -4.94
CA ASN A 10 -0.47 24.33 -4.00
C ASN A 10 0.33 23.94 -2.75
N PHE A 11 1.52 24.50 -2.54
CA PHE A 11 2.36 24.17 -1.37
C PHE A 11 3.00 25.42 -0.78
N LYS A 12 2.64 25.75 0.46
CA LYS A 12 3.20 26.90 1.18
C LYS A 12 3.28 26.68 2.68
N LEU A 13 4.16 27.44 3.33
CA LEU A 13 4.32 27.48 4.77
C LEU A 13 4.05 28.88 5.30
N LYS A 14 3.51 28.98 6.51
CA LYS A 14 3.25 30.25 7.17
C LYS A 14 3.65 30.20 8.64
N LEU A 15 4.40 31.19 9.09
CA LEU A 15 4.66 31.45 10.50
C LEU A 15 3.56 32.35 11.05
N ALA A 16 2.70 31.80 11.92
CA ALA A 16 1.63 32.53 12.56
C ALA A 16 2.14 33.43 13.71
N ALA A 17 1.34 34.41 14.11
CA ALA A 17 1.72 35.39 15.13
C ALA A 17 1.94 34.77 16.53
N ASN A 18 1.37 33.58 16.78
CA ASN A 18 1.56 32.78 17.99
C ASN A 18 2.81 31.87 17.92
N ASN A 19 3.68 32.07 16.92
CA ASN A 19 4.88 31.31 16.65
C ASN A 19 4.62 29.84 16.24
N GLU A 20 3.43 29.54 15.72
CA GLU A 20 3.13 28.23 15.11
C GLU A 20 3.47 28.21 13.62
N ILE A 21 3.98 27.08 13.15
CA ILE A 21 4.25 26.84 11.73
C ILE A 21 3.06 26.11 11.13
N HIS A 22 2.45 26.70 10.11
CA HIS A 22 1.35 26.11 9.36
C HIS A 22 1.86 25.67 7.99
N ILE A 23 1.59 24.42 7.63
CA ILE A 23 1.86 23.84 6.31
C ILE A 23 0.53 23.72 5.57
N TYR A 24 0.49 24.22 4.34
CA TYR A 24 -0.68 24.18 3.48
C TYR A 24 -0.47 23.25 2.29
N ALA A 25 -1.52 22.49 1.96
CA ALA A 25 -1.65 21.73 0.72
C ALA A 25 -2.94 22.20 0.02
N GLY A 26 -2.77 22.86 -1.12
CA GLY A 26 -3.80 23.72 -1.72
C GLY A 26 -4.19 24.84 -0.74
N ASP A 27 -5.50 25.06 -0.57
CA ASP A 27 -6.04 26.07 0.34
C ASP A 27 -6.25 25.58 1.78
N ARG A 28 -5.93 24.31 2.07
CA ARG A 28 -6.18 23.69 3.38
C ARG A 28 -4.91 23.61 4.21
N ILE A 29 -5.05 23.82 5.52
CA ILE A 29 -3.99 23.55 6.48
C ILE A 29 -3.82 22.02 6.58
N PHE A 30 -2.67 21.53 6.14
CA PHE A 30 -2.29 20.13 6.29
C PHE A 30 -1.81 19.83 7.71
N ARG A 31 -1.00 20.74 8.28
CA ARG A 31 -0.49 20.62 9.66
C ARG A 31 -0.19 22.00 10.23
N GLN A 32 -0.45 22.16 11.52
CA GLN A 32 0.00 23.30 12.32
C GLN A 32 0.71 22.77 13.55
N ASP A 33 1.92 23.24 13.84
CA ASP A 33 2.72 22.73 14.95
C ASP A 33 3.75 23.78 15.39
N LYS A 34 3.80 24.03 16.70
CA LYS A 34 4.73 24.98 17.33
C LYS A 34 6.17 24.45 17.40
N TYR A 35 6.35 23.14 17.37
CA TYR A 35 7.63 22.47 17.60
C TYR A 35 8.10 21.63 16.42
N LEU A 36 7.52 21.84 15.23
CA LEU A 36 7.83 21.07 14.03
C LEU A 36 9.34 21.02 13.74
N LEU A 37 10.05 22.11 14.02
CA LEU A 37 11.49 22.27 13.87
C LEU A 37 12.35 21.49 14.89
N LYS A 38 11.88 21.34 16.13
CA LYS A 38 12.64 20.67 17.21
C LYS A 38 12.34 19.18 17.31
N SER A 39 11.16 18.75 16.84
CA SER A 39 10.75 17.34 16.76
C SER A 39 11.55 16.51 15.75
N VAL A 40 12.22 17.18 14.81
CA VAL A 40 13.12 16.55 13.82
C VAL A 40 14.42 16.04 14.45
N GLN A 41 14.89 16.63 15.55
CA GLN A 41 16.16 16.26 16.20
C GLN A 41 16.01 15.27 17.37
N THR A 42 14.78 14.93 17.78
CA THR A 42 14.55 14.25 19.06
C THR A 42 13.66 13.02 18.93
N ASP A 43 14.22 11.92 18.42
CA ASP A 43 13.62 10.58 18.51
C ASP A 43 13.52 10.02 19.95
N LYS A 44 13.76 10.83 21.00
CA LYS A 44 13.86 10.34 22.40
C LYS A 44 13.19 11.15 23.50
N MET A 45 12.48 12.26 23.23
CA MET A 45 11.81 12.99 24.32
C MET A 45 10.29 12.98 24.23
N ASN A 46 9.67 12.53 25.32
CA ASN A 46 8.24 12.53 25.56
C ASN A 46 7.66 13.93 25.34
N ARG A 47 6.66 14.08 24.45
CA ARG A 47 6.03 15.39 24.13
C ARG A 47 5.50 16.13 25.36
N GLN A 48 5.09 15.41 26.41
CA GLN A 48 4.64 15.98 27.69
C GLN A 48 5.75 16.64 28.51
N ALA A 49 7.03 16.36 28.24
CA ALA A 49 8.15 17.03 28.89
C ALA A 49 8.49 18.38 28.23
N LEU A 50 8.24 18.52 26.92
CA LEU A 50 8.48 19.75 26.16
C LEU A 50 7.51 20.89 26.55
N ASP A 51 6.26 20.56 26.85
CA ASP A 51 5.25 21.54 27.29
C ASP A 51 5.49 22.06 28.72
N LYS A 52 6.27 21.34 29.53
CA LYS A 52 6.57 21.72 30.93
C LYS A 52 7.84 22.55 31.08
N SER A 53 8.72 22.59 30.08
CA SER A 53 9.90 23.47 30.11
C SER A 53 9.50 24.86 29.62
N SER A 54 9.39 25.81 30.56
CA SER A 54 9.13 27.23 30.34
C SER A 54 10.23 27.99 29.56
N GLU A 55 11.18 27.29 28.95
CA GLU A 55 12.36 27.85 28.28
C GLU A 55 12.45 27.42 26.81
N MET A 56 11.40 27.70 26.04
CA MET A 56 11.47 27.44 24.60
C MET A 56 11.32 28.75 23.82
N ASN A 57 12.46 29.36 23.51
CA ASN A 57 12.57 30.61 22.75
C ASN A 57 11.72 30.56 21.46
N ALA A 58 11.05 31.67 21.17
CA ALA A 58 10.30 31.88 19.93
C ALA A 58 11.21 31.70 18.73
N LEU A 59 10.64 31.25 17.61
CA LEU A 59 11.39 30.95 16.42
C LEU A 59 11.78 32.26 15.72
N THR A 60 13.05 32.42 15.38
CA THR A 60 13.48 33.59 14.61
C THR A 60 13.02 33.47 13.16
N GLU A 61 12.85 34.62 12.50
CA GLU A 61 12.51 34.68 11.08
C GLU A 61 13.55 33.94 10.21
N LYS A 62 14.83 34.07 10.57
CA LYS A 62 15.94 33.40 9.90
C LYS A 62 15.81 31.87 9.97
N GLU A 63 15.51 31.32 11.15
CA GLU A 63 15.29 29.88 11.34
C GLU A 63 14.07 29.39 10.55
N PHE A 64 12.99 30.18 10.48
CA PHE A 64 11.82 29.86 9.67
C PHE A 64 12.14 29.81 8.17
N LEU A 65 12.90 30.77 7.65
CA LEU A 65 13.25 30.82 6.23
C LEU A 65 14.20 29.69 5.84
N GLU A 66 15.16 29.35 6.70
CA GLU A 66 16.05 28.19 6.50
C GLU A 66 15.25 26.88 6.42
N TYR A 67 14.22 26.76 7.26
CA TYR A 67 13.30 25.63 7.24
C TYR A 67 12.49 25.53 5.95
N CYS A 68 11.95 26.65 5.49
CA CYS A 68 11.21 26.72 4.24
C CYS A 68 12.10 26.36 3.03
N SER A 69 13.36 26.80 3.05
CA SER A 69 14.36 26.42 2.05
C SER A 69 14.62 24.92 2.03
N ASN A 70 14.69 24.26 3.19
CA ASN A 70 14.81 22.81 3.27
C ASN A 70 13.59 22.08 2.69
N PHE A 71 12.37 22.55 3.00
CA PHE A 71 11.14 22.01 2.40
C PHE A 71 11.10 22.18 0.88
N LYS A 72 11.54 23.35 0.39
CA LYS A 72 11.62 23.62 -1.04
C LYS A 72 12.59 22.67 -1.73
N LYS A 73 13.81 22.52 -1.20
CA LYS A 73 14.83 21.59 -1.72
C LYS A 73 14.34 20.15 -1.74
N TRP A 74 13.69 19.69 -0.68
CA TRP A 74 13.09 18.35 -0.63
C TRP A 74 12.01 18.15 -1.69
N TYR A 75 11.12 19.13 -1.84
CA TYR A 75 10.03 19.06 -2.81
C TYR A 75 10.54 19.09 -4.27
N GLU A 76 11.61 19.83 -4.53
CA GLU A 76 12.17 20.02 -5.88
C GLU A 76 13.16 18.92 -6.30
N ASN A 77 14.07 18.44 -5.42
CA ASN A 77 15.27 17.69 -5.84
C ASN A 77 15.58 16.41 -5.03
N ASP A 78 14.61 15.86 -4.28
CA ASP A 78 14.79 14.66 -3.44
C ASP A 78 15.98 14.66 -2.48
N ASP A 79 16.40 15.85 -2.07
CA ASP A 79 17.49 15.95 -1.12
C ASP A 79 17.02 15.38 0.22
N ASN A 80 17.86 14.55 0.84
CA ASN A 80 17.59 13.75 2.04
C ASN A 80 17.58 14.64 3.28
N THR A 81 16.79 15.69 3.21
CA THR A 81 16.69 16.75 4.20
C THR A 81 16.21 16.18 5.53
N GLN A 82 16.52 16.92 6.59
CA GLN A 82 16.16 16.58 7.96
C GLN A 82 14.64 16.51 8.21
N LEU A 83 13.77 16.62 7.20
CA LEU A 83 12.33 16.54 7.43
C LEU A 83 11.95 15.15 7.97
N HIS A 84 11.15 15.05 9.02
CA HIS A 84 10.80 13.74 9.55
C HIS A 84 10.04 12.91 8.50
N LYS A 85 10.44 11.64 8.27
CA LYS A 85 9.85 10.77 7.22
C LYS A 85 8.33 10.69 7.29
N ASN A 86 7.75 10.68 8.49
CA ASN A 86 6.29 10.64 8.66
C ASN A 86 5.55 11.89 8.13
N ILE A 87 6.20 13.06 8.10
CA ILE A 87 5.62 14.30 7.55
C ILE A 87 5.73 14.30 6.03
N ARG A 88 6.94 13.99 5.50
CA ARG A 88 7.23 13.97 4.06
C ARG A 88 6.18 13.21 3.26
N PHE A 89 5.90 11.99 3.69
CA PHE A 89 5.01 11.08 2.99
C PHE A 89 3.56 11.52 2.95
N GLN A 90 3.00 11.86 4.12
CA GLN A 90 1.61 12.28 4.24
C GLN A 90 1.39 13.61 3.52
N LEU A 91 2.39 14.49 3.52
CA LEU A 91 2.34 15.75 2.80
C LEU A 91 2.39 15.54 1.28
N LEU A 92 3.31 14.71 0.76
CA LEU A 92 3.35 14.36 -0.67
C LEU A 92 2.04 13.69 -1.13
N LYS A 93 1.49 12.78 -0.31
CA LYS A 93 0.18 12.15 -0.59
C LYS A 93 -0.91 13.20 -0.76
N GLU A 94 -0.98 14.20 0.12
CA GLU A 94 -1.99 15.26 0.01
C GLU A 94 -1.71 16.22 -1.16
N LEU A 95 -0.46 16.60 -1.39
CA LEU A 95 -0.06 17.46 -2.50
C LEU A 95 -0.27 16.81 -3.88
N SER A 96 -0.14 15.48 -3.98
CA SER A 96 -0.35 14.73 -5.24
C SER A 96 -1.75 14.92 -5.85
N LYS A 97 -2.73 15.38 -5.06
CA LYS A 97 -4.09 15.69 -5.53
C LYS A 97 -4.16 16.95 -6.40
N TYR A 98 -3.13 17.79 -6.37
CA TYR A 98 -3.18 19.15 -6.93
C TYR A 98 -2.18 19.41 -8.07
N GLY A 99 -1.34 18.44 -8.45
CA GLY A 99 -0.40 18.64 -9.56
C GLY A 99 0.47 17.43 -9.88
N SER A 100 0.95 17.38 -11.13
CA SER A 100 1.80 16.29 -11.65
C SER A 100 3.13 16.16 -10.91
N HIS A 101 3.81 17.28 -10.64
CA HIS A 101 5.09 17.27 -9.91
C HIS A 101 4.98 16.61 -8.54
N ALA A 102 4.00 16.99 -7.72
CA ALA A 102 3.81 16.39 -6.39
C ALA A 102 3.41 14.91 -6.47
N ARG A 103 2.68 14.51 -7.52
CA ARG A 103 2.33 13.12 -7.77
C ARG A 103 3.56 12.29 -8.14
N GLU A 104 4.39 12.76 -9.06
CA GLU A 104 5.65 12.10 -9.44
C GLU A 104 6.58 11.95 -8.24
N ARG A 105 6.76 13.02 -7.45
CA ARG A 105 7.54 12.97 -6.20
C ARG A 105 6.96 12.02 -5.16
N PHE A 106 5.63 11.92 -5.06
CA PHE A 106 4.98 10.94 -4.19
C PHE A 106 5.24 9.51 -4.66
N GLU A 107 5.20 9.25 -5.96
CA GLU A 107 5.51 7.96 -6.58
C GLU A 107 6.98 7.56 -6.38
N GLU A 108 7.91 8.50 -6.50
CA GLU A 108 9.33 8.29 -6.21
C GLU A 108 9.60 8.01 -4.73
N GLU A 109 9.06 8.80 -3.80
CA GLU A 109 9.21 8.58 -2.35
C GLU A 109 8.58 7.23 -1.95
N MET A 110 7.50 6.82 -2.62
CA MET A 110 6.91 5.49 -2.48
C MET A 110 7.87 4.41 -2.99
N ALA A 111 8.43 4.54 -4.19
CA ALA A 111 9.39 3.59 -4.73
C ALA A 111 10.64 3.45 -3.84
N VAL A 112 11.19 4.57 -3.33
CA VAL A 112 12.38 4.59 -2.47
C VAL A 112 12.14 3.94 -1.12
N ARG A 113 11.02 4.24 -0.47
CA ARG A 113 10.71 3.65 0.85
C ARG A 113 10.54 2.14 0.78
N LEU A 114 10.25 1.62 -0.41
CA LEU A 114 9.56 0.36 -0.51
C LEU A 114 10.17 -0.61 -1.53
N GLY A 115 11.24 -0.20 -2.21
CA GLY A 115 12.12 -1.11 -2.95
C GLY A 115 11.40 -1.92 -4.04
N PRO A 116 12.04 -2.96 -4.61
CA PRO A 116 11.45 -3.80 -5.67
C PRO A 116 10.19 -4.57 -5.26
N GLU A 117 9.66 -4.34 -4.06
CA GLU A 117 8.54 -5.07 -3.46
C GLU A 117 7.28 -4.22 -3.23
N TYR A 118 7.12 -3.03 -3.85
CA TYR A 118 6.00 -2.15 -3.51
C TYR A 118 4.81 -2.00 -4.46
N GLU A 119 3.64 -1.96 -3.83
CA GLU A 119 2.32 -2.35 -4.34
C GLU A 119 1.22 -1.28 -4.55
N PRO A 120 1.35 -0.01 -4.19
CA PRO A 120 0.26 0.97 -4.42
C PRO A 120 0.21 1.59 -5.81
N ALA A 121 1.32 1.65 -6.57
CA ALA A 121 1.25 1.84 -8.04
C ALA A 121 0.56 0.63 -8.70
N MET A 122 0.77 -0.52 -8.07
CA MET A 122 0.05 -1.74 -8.35
C MET A 122 -1.43 -1.58 -7.96
N ASP A 123 -1.89 -0.89 -6.91
CA ASP A 123 -3.35 -0.69 -6.68
C ASP A 123 -4.02 0.08 -7.83
N TYR A 124 -3.34 1.07 -8.43
CA TYR A 124 -3.81 1.75 -9.63
C TYR A 124 -3.79 0.85 -10.89
N SER A 125 -2.72 0.07 -11.12
CA SER A 125 -2.63 -0.85 -12.27
C SER A 125 -3.48 -2.13 -12.10
N LYS A 126 -3.67 -2.59 -10.86
CA LYS A 126 -4.48 -3.73 -10.43
C LYS A 126 -5.95 -3.43 -10.63
N ASN A 127 -6.41 -2.26 -10.18
CA ASN A 127 -7.76 -1.81 -10.48
C ASN A 127 -7.96 -1.64 -11.99
N LYS A 128 -6.93 -1.20 -12.74
CA LYS A 128 -7.00 -1.14 -14.20
C LYS A 128 -7.17 -2.53 -14.85
N VAL A 129 -6.38 -3.54 -14.49
CA VAL A 129 -6.53 -4.91 -15.06
C VAL A 129 -7.87 -5.54 -14.69
N LEU A 130 -8.34 -5.32 -13.46
CA LEU A 130 -9.67 -5.77 -13.03
C LEU A 130 -10.77 -5.09 -13.85
N LEU A 131 -10.73 -3.76 -13.98
CA LEU A 131 -11.69 -2.99 -14.78
C LEU A 131 -11.67 -3.39 -16.26
N GLU A 132 -10.49 -3.57 -16.85
CA GLU A 132 -10.34 -4.07 -18.21
C GLU A 132 -10.99 -5.45 -18.37
N LEU A 133 -10.74 -6.39 -17.46
CA LEU A 133 -11.38 -7.73 -17.50
C LEU A 133 -12.91 -7.67 -17.34
N LEU A 134 -13.43 -6.75 -16.53
CA LEU A 134 -14.88 -6.55 -16.35
C LEU A 134 -15.56 -6.00 -17.62
N GLU A 135 -14.82 -5.25 -18.46
CA GLU A 135 -15.32 -4.61 -19.67
C GLU A 135 -15.13 -5.46 -20.94
N LEU A 136 -14.35 -6.54 -20.88
CA LEU A 136 -14.10 -7.41 -22.04
C LEU A 136 -15.30 -8.33 -22.37
N PRO A 137 -15.64 -8.49 -23.66
CA PRO A 137 -16.64 -9.46 -24.08
C PRO A 137 -16.11 -10.90 -23.93
N ASP A 138 -17.02 -11.88 -23.80
CA ASP A 138 -16.67 -13.28 -23.51
C ASP A 138 -15.68 -13.90 -24.52
N ALA A 139 -15.72 -13.46 -25.79
CA ALA A 139 -14.81 -13.92 -26.83
C ALA A 139 -13.34 -13.50 -26.59
N SER A 140 -13.10 -12.42 -25.85
CA SER A 140 -11.76 -11.90 -25.54
C SER A 140 -11.02 -12.73 -24.48
N PHE A 141 -11.71 -13.67 -23.82
CA PHE A 141 -11.11 -14.53 -22.80
C PHE A 141 -10.37 -15.75 -23.37
N ALA A 142 -10.52 -16.01 -24.67
CA ALA A 142 -9.88 -17.14 -25.33
C ALA A 142 -8.34 -17.00 -25.29
N GLY A 143 -7.65 -18.09 -24.93
CA GLY A 143 -6.19 -18.15 -24.90
C GLY A 143 -5.50 -17.55 -23.67
N ILE A 144 -6.24 -16.97 -22.72
CA ILE A 144 -5.67 -16.50 -21.45
C ILE A 144 -5.31 -17.71 -20.58
N LYS A 145 -4.01 -17.95 -20.40
CA LYS A 145 -3.47 -19.10 -19.66
C LYS A 145 -2.99 -18.76 -18.25
N GLU A 146 -2.60 -17.52 -17.99
CA GLU A 146 -2.11 -17.08 -16.69
C GLU A 146 -2.73 -15.74 -16.30
N ILE A 147 -3.22 -15.67 -15.06
CA ILE A 147 -3.66 -14.43 -14.44
C ILE A 147 -3.03 -14.28 -13.06
N ASN A 148 -2.55 -13.07 -12.78
CA ASN A 148 -2.04 -12.69 -11.48
C ASN A 148 -2.89 -11.54 -10.89
N LEU A 149 -3.65 -11.87 -9.85
CA LEU A 149 -4.47 -10.96 -9.05
C LEU A 149 -3.96 -10.89 -7.59
N SER A 150 -2.67 -11.15 -7.38
CA SER A 150 -2.08 -11.09 -6.04
C SER A 150 -2.07 -9.63 -5.53
N PHE A 151 -2.26 -9.46 -4.21
CA PHE A 151 -2.17 -8.18 -3.53
C PHE A 151 -3.20 -7.14 -3.99
N MET A 152 -4.38 -7.60 -4.44
CA MET A 152 -5.47 -6.76 -4.95
C MET A 152 -6.52 -6.41 -3.90
N ASN A 153 -6.27 -6.71 -2.62
CA ASN A 153 -7.23 -6.54 -1.53
C ASN A 153 -8.59 -7.24 -1.77
N LEU A 154 -8.64 -8.23 -2.66
CA LEU A 154 -9.88 -8.89 -3.07
C LEU A 154 -10.54 -9.59 -1.89
N SER A 155 -11.81 -9.26 -1.62
CA SER A 155 -12.67 -10.04 -0.72
C SER A 155 -13.32 -11.24 -1.42
N GLU A 156 -13.42 -11.18 -2.76
CA GLU A 156 -13.98 -12.23 -3.62
C GLU A 156 -13.22 -12.31 -4.95
N ILE A 157 -13.31 -13.46 -5.62
CA ILE A 157 -12.76 -13.62 -6.97
C ILE A 157 -13.81 -13.14 -7.97
N PRO A 158 -13.49 -12.24 -8.91
CA PRO A 158 -14.44 -11.75 -9.91
C PRO A 158 -15.02 -12.87 -10.76
N GLU A 159 -16.32 -12.81 -11.07
CA GLU A 159 -17.03 -13.85 -11.85
C GLU A 159 -16.42 -14.09 -13.23
N GLN A 160 -15.81 -13.08 -13.84
CA GLN A 160 -15.15 -13.12 -15.14
C GLN A 160 -13.98 -14.11 -15.15
N ILE A 161 -13.31 -14.31 -14.01
CA ILE A 161 -12.22 -15.30 -13.89
C ILE A 161 -12.72 -16.71 -14.17
N TYR A 162 -13.97 -17.05 -13.79
CA TYR A 162 -14.56 -18.37 -14.05
C TYR A 162 -14.90 -18.61 -15.54
N LYS A 163 -14.90 -17.55 -16.35
CA LYS A 163 -15.12 -17.63 -17.79
C LYS A 163 -13.85 -17.99 -18.57
N LEU A 164 -12.67 -17.85 -17.97
CA LEU A 164 -11.37 -18.11 -18.61
C LEU A 164 -11.12 -19.63 -18.76
N LYS A 165 -11.72 -20.27 -19.78
CA LYS A 165 -11.68 -21.74 -19.94
C LYS A 165 -10.28 -22.30 -20.20
N ASP A 166 -9.37 -21.49 -20.72
CA ASP A 166 -7.98 -21.87 -20.99
C ASP A 166 -7.02 -21.57 -19.84
N LEU A 167 -7.51 -21.05 -18.71
CA LEU A 167 -6.68 -20.64 -17.58
C LEU A 167 -5.98 -21.85 -16.94
N GLU A 168 -4.65 -21.79 -16.87
CA GLU A 168 -3.77 -22.82 -16.31
C GLU A 168 -3.17 -22.38 -14.97
N ILE A 169 -2.94 -21.07 -14.78
CA ILE A 169 -2.29 -20.48 -13.60
C ILE A 169 -3.11 -19.31 -13.08
N LEU A 170 -3.50 -19.37 -11.81
CA LEU A 170 -4.19 -18.28 -11.11
C LEU A 170 -3.45 -17.95 -9.81
N LYS A 171 -2.96 -16.71 -9.70
CA LYS A 171 -2.28 -16.21 -8.51
C LYS A 171 -3.16 -15.20 -7.78
N LEU A 172 -3.47 -15.46 -6.52
CA LEU A 172 -4.33 -14.66 -5.62
C LEU A 172 -3.65 -14.43 -4.26
N TYR A 173 -2.32 -14.46 -4.22
CA TYR A 173 -1.55 -14.30 -2.99
C TYR A 173 -1.83 -12.95 -2.32
N ASN A 174 -1.88 -12.92 -0.99
CA ASN A 174 -2.06 -11.73 -0.17
C ASN A 174 -3.31 -10.91 -0.54
N ASN A 175 -4.47 -11.55 -0.47
CA ASN A 175 -5.78 -10.91 -0.62
C ASN A 175 -6.60 -11.07 0.67
N ASN A 176 -7.87 -10.66 0.64
CA ASN A 176 -8.79 -10.73 1.76
C ASN A 176 -9.82 -11.87 1.63
N LEU A 177 -9.55 -12.91 0.83
CA LEU A 177 -10.50 -14.00 0.58
C LEU A 177 -10.77 -14.80 1.86
N GLU A 178 -12.04 -14.95 2.23
CA GLU A 178 -12.45 -15.71 3.43
C GLU A 178 -12.76 -17.18 3.14
N GLU A 179 -12.99 -17.51 1.87
CA GLU A 179 -13.34 -18.85 1.40
C GLU A 179 -12.74 -19.15 0.03
N ILE A 180 -12.68 -20.45 -0.31
CA ILE A 180 -12.34 -20.91 -1.64
C ILE A 180 -13.66 -21.21 -2.37
N PRO A 181 -14.10 -20.36 -3.32
CA PRO A 181 -15.38 -20.57 -4.00
C PRO A 181 -15.33 -21.84 -4.85
N GLU A 182 -16.36 -22.69 -4.77
CA GLU A 182 -16.40 -23.97 -5.49
C GLU A 182 -16.28 -23.80 -7.01
N LYS A 183 -16.77 -22.67 -7.56
CA LYS A 183 -16.66 -22.30 -8.98
C LYS A 183 -15.21 -22.31 -9.50
N ILE A 184 -14.21 -22.10 -8.64
CA ILE A 184 -12.80 -22.13 -9.07
C ILE A 184 -12.40 -23.51 -9.63
N PHE A 185 -13.08 -24.58 -9.22
CA PHE A 185 -12.83 -25.94 -9.71
C PHE A 185 -13.53 -26.25 -11.03
N GLU A 186 -14.36 -25.34 -11.56
CA GLU A 186 -14.92 -25.44 -12.91
C GLU A 186 -13.90 -25.08 -14.00
N LEU A 187 -12.79 -24.44 -13.62
CA LEU A 187 -11.65 -24.14 -14.49
C LEU A 187 -10.87 -25.42 -14.79
N LYS A 188 -11.32 -26.16 -15.80
CA LYS A 188 -10.84 -27.53 -16.12
C LYS A 188 -9.34 -27.62 -16.42
N ASN A 189 -8.74 -26.53 -16.88
CA ASN A 189 -7.33 -26.46 -17.26
C ASN A 189 -6.43 -25.92 -16.13
N LEU A 190 -7.01 -25.48 -15.01
CA LEU A 190 -6.27 -24.87 -13.91
C LEU A 190 -5.36 -25.92 -13.25
N ARG A 191 -4.07 -25.62 -13.18
CA ARG A 191 -3.01 -26.47 -12.61
C ARG A 191 -2.32 -25.83 -11.43
N VAL A 192 -2.21 -24.51 -11.41
CA VAL A 192 -1.55 -23.75 -10.34
C VAL A 192 -2.53 -22.76 -9.75
N LEU A 193 -2.75 -22.85 -8.43
CA LEU A 193 -3.60 -21.95 -7.68
C LEU A 193 -2.85 -21.44 -6.45
N ASP A 194 -2.53 -20.15 -6.43
CA ASP A 194 -1.89 -19.50 -5.27
C ASP A 194 -2.93 -18.73 -4.46
N LEU A 195 -3.22 -19.18 -3.24
CA LEU A 195 -4.13 -18.55 -2.29
C LEU A 195 -3.40 -18.16 -0.98
N GLY A 196 -2.08 -18.06 -1.01
CA GLY A 196 -1.30 -17.71 0.18
C GLY A 196 -1.68 -16.35 0.77
N ARG A 197 -1.47 -16.17 2.08
CA ARG A 197 -1.79 -14.96 2.86
C ARG A 197 -3.20 -14.42 2.63
N ASN A 198 -4.21 -15.29 2.69
CA ASN A 198 -5.62 -14.89 2.69
C ASN A 198 -6.26 -15.11 4.08
N LYS A 199 -7.58 -14.99 4.17
CA LYS A 199 -8.37 -15.19 5.40
C LYS A 199 -9.16 -16.50 5.37
N ILE A 200 -8.74 -17.47 4.55
CA ILE A 200 -9.45 -18.73 4.33
C ILE A 200 -9.42 -19.59 5.60
N ARG A 201 -10.61 -19.99 6.05
CA ARG A 201 -10.77 -20.83 7.26
C ARG A 201 -11.06 -22.29 6.95
N GLU A 202 -11.67 -22.54 5.80
CA GLU A 202 -12.16 -23.86 5.40
C GLU A 202 -11.71 -24.23 3.99
N ILE A 203 -11.46 -25.52 3.79
CA ILE A 203 -11.20 -26.11 2.49
C ILE A 203 -12.48 -26.86 2.10
N PRO A 204 -13.10 -26.55 0.93
CA PRO A 204 -14.32 -27.20 0.49
C PRO A 204 -14.06 -28.68 0.15
N GLU A 205 -15.06 -29.53 0.33
CA GLU A 205 -14.96 -30.98 0.12
C GLU A 205 -14.49 -31.34 -1.31
N ILE A 206 -14.95 -30.59 -2.31
CA ILE A 206 -14.58 -30.75 -3.71
C ILE A 206 -13.07 -30.62 -3.96
N PHE A 207 -12.34 -29.93 -3.07
CA PHE A 207 -10.89 -29.82 -3.15
C PHE A 207 -10.20 -31.19 -3.11
N LYS A 208 -10.79 -32.21 -2.49
CA LYS A 208 -10.21 -33.56 -2.40
C LYS A 208 -10.01 -34.21 -3.77
N ASN A 209 -10.84 -33.83 -4.74
CA ASN A 209 -10.87 -34.41 -6.09
C ASN A 209 -10.44 -33.41 -7.18
N ASN A 210 -9.72 -32.34 -6.79
CA ASN A 210 -9.27 -31.34 -7.76
C ASN A 210 -8.13 -31.86 -8.66
N LYS A 211 -8.00 -31.25 -9.85
CA LYS A 211 -6.92 -31.54 -10.82
C LYS A 211 -5.69 -30.64 -10.68
N LEU A 212 -5.63 -29.81 -9.63
CA LEU A 212 -4.54 -28.85 -9.43
C LEU A 212 -3.23 -29.61 -9.17
N SER A 213 -2.15 -29.19 -9.80
CA SER A 213 -0.80 -29.72 -9.55
C SER A 213 -0.13 -29.01 -8.38
N ILE A 214 -0.37 -27.70 -8.24
CA ILE A 214 0.24 -26.84 -7.23
C ILE A 214 -0.85 -26.00 -6.58
N VAL A 215 -0.90 -26.03 -5.25
CA VAL A 215 -1.79 -25.15 -4.48
C VAL A 215 -1.01 -24.53 -3.32
N ASN A 216 -1.02 -23.21 -3.20
CA ASN A 216 -0.47 -22.51 -2.05
C ASN A 216 -1.62 -22.05 -1.13
N LEU A 217 -1.55 -22.42 0.15
CA LEU A 217 -2.50 -22.00 1.20
C LEU A 217 -1.76 -21.41 2.42
N GLU A 218 -0.47 -21.10 2.30
CA GLU A 218 0.35 -20.55 3.37
C GLU A 218 -0.29 -19.29 3.98
N GLY A 219 -0.15 -19.06 5.28
CA GLY A 219 -0.62 -17.82 5.91
C GLY A 219 -2.15 -17.65 5.96
N ASN A 220 -2.93 -18.71 5.74
CA ASN A 220 -4.37 -18.71 5.95
C ASN A 220 -4.74 -19.25 7.35
N PRO A 221 -5.77 -18.69 8.02
CA PRO A 221 -6.25 -19.16 9.33
C PRO A 221 -7.09 -20.44 9.23
N LEU A 222 -6.55 -21.50 8.60
CA LEU A 222 -7.23 -22.77 8.40
C LEU A 222 -7.55 -23.46 9.74
N ARG A 223 -8.73 -24.08 9.84
CA ARG A 223 -9.11 -24.85 11.04
C ARG A 223 -8.16 -26.04 11.27
N LEU A 224 -7.86 -26.31 12.55
CA LEU A 224 -6.94 -27.38 12.99
C LEU A 224 -7.22 -28.77 12.39
N LYS A 225 -8.49 -29.07 12.05
CA LYS A 225 -8.90 -30.35 11.44
C LYS A 225 -8.11 -30.67 10.16
N TYR A 226 -7.71 -29.66 9.38
CA TYR A 226 -7.01 -29.84 8.11
C TYR A 226 -5.52 -30.18 8.27
N PHE A 227 -4.89 -29.79 9.38
CA PHE A 227 -3.49 -30.10 9.67
C PHE A 227 -3.28 -31.55 10.14
N ARG A 228 -4.30 -32.15 10.79
CA ARG A 228 -4.24 -33.53 11.30
C ARG A 228 -4.55 -34.57 10.22
N THR A 229 -5.39 -34.23 9.26
CA THR A 229 -5.78 -35.10 8.16
C THR A 229 -4.69 -35.21 7.08
N LYS A 230 -4.56 -36.37 6.43
CA LYS A 230 -3.68 -36.59 5.25
C LYS A 230 -3.94 -35.63 4.06
N TYR A 231 -4.93 -34.73 4.13
CA TYR A 231 -5.31 -33.79 3.07
C TYR A 231 -4.14 -32.95 2.54
N LEU A 232 -3.26 -32.46 3.43
CA LEU A 232 -2.10 -31.65 3.05
C LEU A 232 -0.81 -32.47 2.90
N LYS A 233 -0.77 -33.72 3.39
CA LYS A 233 0.44 -34.57 3.38
C LYS A 233 0.66 -35.31 2.05
N LYS A 234 -0.36 -35.47 1.21
CA LYS A 234 -0.29 -36.33 0.00
C LYS A 234 0.23 -35.62 -1.27
N LYS A 235 0.37 -34.29 -1.26
CA LYS A 235 0.80 -33.46 -2.41
C LYS A 235 2.16 -32.78 -2.18
N SER A 236 3.01 -33.42 -1.36
CA SER A 236 4.14 -32.81 -0.65
C SER A 236 5.40 -32.51 -1.48
N GLU A 237 5.39 -32.63 -2.81
CA GLU A 237 6.55 -32.24 -3.63
C GLU A 237 6.42 -30.83 -4.25
N SER A 238 5.23 -30.23 -4.24
CA SER A 238 4.99 -28.86 -4.73
C SER A 238 4.37 -27.92 -3.69
N LEU A 239 4.12 -28.41 -2.46
CA LEU A 239 3.61 -27.63 -1.34
C LEU A 239 4.79 -26.99 -0.57
N LYS A 240 5.02 -25.68 -0.74
CA LYS A 240 5.77 -24.91 0.27
C LYS A 240 4.93 -24.86 1.54
N TYR A 241 5.42 -25.52 2.57
CA TYR A 241 4.71 -25.75 3.83
C TYR A 241 4.45 -24.45 4.59
N CYS A 242 3.30 -24.42 5.27
CA CYS A 242 3.06 -23.58 6.44
C CYS A 242 4.20 -23.76 7.45
N SER A 243 5.03 -22.74 7.64
CA SER A 243 5.80 -22.60 8.87
C SER A 243 4.93 -21.88 9.90
N LEU A 244 4.74 -22.56 11.05
CA LEU A 244 4.37 -21.93 12.32
C LEU A 244 5.45 -20.92 12.73
#